data_AF-A0A4Q7MFL6-F1
#
_entry.id   AF-A0A4Q7MFL6-F1
#
_cell.length_a   1.000
_cell.length_b   1.000
_cell.length_c   1.000
_cell.angle_alpha   90.00
_cell.angle_beta   90.00
_cell.angle_gamma   90.00
#
_symmetry.space_group_name_H-M   'P 1'
#
loop_
_entity.id
_entity.type
_entity.pdbx_description
1 polymer ?
#
loop_
_entity_poly.entity_id
_entity_poly.type
_entity_poly.pdbx_seq_one_letter_code
_entity_poly.pdbx_strand_id
1 'polypeptide(L)'
;MNPEKAKYIHNLLDTENDHLRKLHDIVCQAVEQEKLILQKIEEPSLEKLSTGQRVADRVARFGGSWKFILSFMGILIIWIIFNLQLPQEKRFDPYPFILLNLVLSCLAAVQAPVIMMSQNRQEEKDRKRNENDYIVNLKAEIEIRTLHQKMDLLLEEQFKKLMEAQADQIRLLQSLIKEEYRKSTGTDDAKKTPPTKDGAA
;
A
#
# COMPACT_ATOMS: atom_id res chain seq x y z
N MET A 1 16.30 -50.56 -18.00
CA MET A 1 15.61 -49.27 -17.76
C MET A 1 15.31 -48.67 -19.13
N ASN A 2 14.05 -48.39 -19.45
CA ASN A 2 13.64 -48.05 -20.82
C ASN A 2 14.13 -46.62 -21.18
N PRO A 3 15.03 -46.43 -22.17
CA PRO A 3 15.66 -45.14 -22.48
C PRO A 3 14.65 -44.04 -22.84
N GLU A 4 13.47 -44.40 -23.35
CA GLU A 4 12.38 -43.47 -23.66
C GLU A 4 11.79 -42.81 -22.40
N LYS A 5 11.64 -43.56 -21.29
CA LYS A 5 11.12 -43.01 -20.02
C LYS A 5 12.09 -42.01 -19.40
N ALA A 6 13.40 -42.28 -19.48
CA ALA A 6 14.42 -41.36 -18.96
C ALA A 6 14.42 -40.04 -19.76
N LYS A 7 14.25 -40.12 -21.08
CA LYS A 7 14.16 -38.95 -21.97
C LYS A 7 12.89 -38.12 -21.75
N TYR A 8 11.76 -38.79 -21.48
CA TYR A 8 10.50 -38.12 -21.15
C TYR A 8 10.55 -37.41 -19.78
N ILE A 9 11.11 -38.06 -18.76
CA ILE A 9 11.28 -37.46 -17.42
C ILE A 9 12.23 -36.25 -17.50
N HIS A 10 13.31 -36.34 -18.28
CA HIS A 10 14.24 -35.22 -18.44
C HIS A 10 13.60 -34.02 -19.17
N ASN A 11 12.85 -34.26 -20.25
CA ASN A 11 12.10 -33.21 -20.92
C ASN A 11 11.04 -32.57 -20.02
N LEU A 12 10.37 -33.36 -19.17
CA LEU A 12 9.36 -32.85 -18.25
C LEU A 12 9.99 -31.98 -17.15
N LEU A 13 11.12 -32.43 -16.57
CA LEU A 13 11.89 -31.64 -15.59
C LEU A 13 12.51 -30.37 -16.18
N ASP A 14 12.97 -30.41 -17.42
CA ASP A 14 13.50 -29.22 -18.09
C ASP A 14 12.38 -28.22 -18.41
N THR A 15 11.19 -28.70 -18.79
CA THR A 15 10.04 -27.85 -19.06
C THR A 15 9.50 -27.19 -17.78
N GLU A 16 9.44 -27.92 -16.66
CA GLU A 16 9.05 -27.35 -15.36
C GLU A 16 10.06 -26.31 -14.86
N ASN A 17 11.37 -26.60 -14.96
CA ASN A 17 12.40 -25.62 -14.59
C ASN A 17 12.33 -24.35 -15.43
N ASP A 18 12.03 -24.47 -16.73
CA ASP A 18 11.91 -23.31 -17.62
C ASP A 18 10.68 -22.45 -17.28
N HIS A 19 9.58 -23.09 -16.85
CA HIS A 19 8.37 -22.39 -16.41
C HIS A 19 8.57 -21.67 -15.07
N LEU A 20 9.26 -22.30 -14.11
CA LEU A 20 9.63 -21.67 -12.83
C LEU A 20 10.54 -20.45 -13.05
N ARG A 21 11.51 -20.52 -13.96
CA ARG A 21 12.40 -19.38 -14.28
C ARG A 21 11.63 -18.21 -14.89
N LYS A 22 10.70 -18.47 -15.81
CA LYS A 22 9.84 -17.42 -16.39
C LYS A 22 8.96 -16.75 -15.34
N LEU A 23 8.40 -17.53 -14.41
CA LEU A 23 7.60 -16.98 -13.31
C LEU A 23 8.45 -16.09 -12.40
N HIS A 24 9.68 -16.54 -12.09
CA HIS A 24 10.64 -15.77 -11.29
C HIS A 24 11.03 -14.44 -11.96
N ASP A 25 11.32 -14.46 -13.26
CA ASP A 25 11.66 -13.25 -14.02
C ASP A 25 10.51 -12.24 -14.08
N ILE A 26 9.26 -12.71 -14.26
CA ILE A 26 8.07 -11.83 -14.25
C ILE A 26 7.88 -11.19 -12.88
N VAL A 27 8.05 -11.96 -11.80
CA VAL A 27 7.95 -11.45 -10.43
C VAL A 27 9.08 -10.45 -10.15
N CYS A 28 10.31 -10.74 -10.55
CA CYS A 28 11.44 -9.81 -10.42
C CYS A 28 11.21 -8.50 -11.18
N GLN A 29 10.70 -8.55 -12.42
CA GLN A 29 10.38 -7.35 -13.19
C GLN A 29 9.26 -6.53 -12.54
N ALA A 30 8.21 -7.18 -12.02
CA ALA A 30 7.12 -6.50 -11.32
C ALA A 30 7.61 -5.79 -10.04
N VAL A 31 8.50 -6.44 -9.27
CA VAL A 31 9.12 -5.88 -8.05
C VAL A 31 10.10 -4.74 -8.38
N GLU A 32 10.80 -4.80 -9.51
CA GLU A 32 11.72 -3.74 -9.92
C GLU A 32 10.98 -2.51 -10.44
N GLN A 33 9.88 -2.71 -11.19
CA GLN A 33 8.97 -1.63 -11.58
C GLN A 33 8.29 -0.98 -10.38
N GLU A 34 7.90 -1.77 -9.37
CA GLU A 34 7.43 -1.25 -8.08
C GLU A 34 8.48 -0.29 -7.50
N LYS A 35 9.75 -0.70 -7.41
CA LYS A 35 10.85 0.13 -6.89
C LYS A 35 11.01 1.48 -7.61
N LEU A 36 10.86 1.50 -8.94
CA LEU A 36 10.97 2.73 -9.73
C LEU A 36 9.79 3.68 -9.49
N ILE A 37 8.58 3.14 -9.30
CA ILE A 37 7.42 3.94 -8.90
C ILE A 37 7.66 4.53 -7.51
N LEU A 38 8.15 3.70 -6.57
CA LEU A 38 8.45 4.11 -5.19
C LEU A 38 9.46 5.26 -5.09
N GLN A 39 10.52 5.25 -5.91
CA GLN A 39 11.56 6.29 -5.89
C GLN A 39 11.05 7.64 -6.40
N LYS A 40 10.12 7.66 -7.36
CA LYS A 40 9.60 8.91 -7.95
C LYS A 40 8.67 9.69 -7.02
N ILE A 41 8.17 9.04 -5.96
CA ILE A 41 7.21 9.59 -5.02
C ILE A 41 7.90 10.29 -3.84
N GLU A 42 9.13 9.90 -3.51
CA GLU A 42 9.84 10.34 -2.32
C GLU A 42 10.45 11.75 -2.46
N GLU A 43 10.38 12.38 -3.64
CA GLU A 43 10.73 13.79 -3.79
C GLU A 43 9.50 14.68 -3.50
N PRO A 44 9.38 15.26 -2.29
CA PRO A 44 8.38 16.30 -2.07
C PRO A 44 8.73 17.46 -2.99
N SER A 45 7.93 17.64 -4.04
CA SER A 45 8.00 18.81 -4.89
C SER A 45 7.78 20.05 -4.03
N LEU A 46 8.87 20.69 -3.62
CA LEU A 46 8.89 21.95 -2.87
C LEU A 46 8.33 23.03 -3.78
N GLU A 47 7.01 23.16 -3.78
CA GLU A 47 6.29 24.12 -4.58
C GLU A 47 6.69 25.54 -4.13
N LYS A 48 7.48 26.23 -4.96
CA LYS A 48 7.82 27.63 -4.74
C LYS A 48 6.55 28.46 -4.92
N LEU A 49 5.90 28.77 -3.81
CA LEU A 49 4.72 29.63 -3.75
C LEU A 49 5.00 31.00 -4.38
N SER A 50 4.21 31.38 -5.38
CA SER A 50 4.24 32.73 -5.97
C SER A 50 3.78 33.77 -4.94
N THR A 51 4.25 35.01 -5.07
CA THR A 51 3.92 36.12 -4.16
C THR A 51 2.41 36.35 -4.07
N GLY A 52 1.68 36.21 -5.19
CA GLY A 52 0.21 36.33 -5.21
C GLY A 52 -0.50 35.22 -4.43
N GLN A 53 0.02 33.98 -4.49
CA GLN A 53 -0.51 32.85 -3.73
C GLN A 53 -0.33 33.04 -2.22
N ARG A 54 0.77 33.67 -1.79
CA ARG A 54 1.01 34.00 -0.37
C ARG A 54 0.03 35.04 0.17
N VAL A 55 -0.29 36.06 -0.65
CA VAL A 55 -1.28 37.08 -0.25
C VAL A 55 -2.68 36.48 -0.19
N ALA A 56 -3.07 35.68 -1.19
CA ALA A 56 -4.35 34.98 -1.20
C ALA A 56 -4.54 34.07 0.03
N ASP A 57 -3.52 33.27 0.38
CA ASP A 57 -3.56 32.41 1.59
C ASP A 57 -3.74 33.22 2.89
N ARG A 58 -3.16 34.43 2.96
CA ARG A 58 -3.30 35.31 4.12
C ARG A 58 -4.68 35.97 4.19
N VAL A 59 -5.21 36.41 3.04
CA VAL A 59 -6.56 36.99 2.94
C VAL A 59 -7.63 35.95 3.26
N ALA A 60 -7.51 34.72 2.77
CA ALA A 60 -8.43 33.63 3.06
C ALA A 60 -8.48 33.31 4.56
N ARG A 61 -7.33 33.24 5.22
CA ARG A 61 -7.24 32.99 6.67
C ARG A 61 -7.83 34.12 7.51
N PHE A 62 -7.67 35.36 7.07
CA PHE A 62 -8.20 36.52 7.78
C PHE A 62 -9.71 36.66 7.60
N GLY A 63 -10.20 36.54 6.36
CA GLY A 63 -11.62 36.64 6.01
C GLY A 63 -12.48 35.50 6.57
N GLY A 64 -11.90 34.32 6.80
CA GLY A 64 -12.59 33.15 7.38
C GLY A 64 -12.71 33.16 8.91
N SER A 65 -12.21 34.19 9.60
CA SER A 65 -12.23 34.21 11.07
C SER A 65 -13.55 34.76 11.63
N TRP A 66 -14.10 34.09 12.64
CA TRP A 66 -15.24 34.58 13.43
C TRP A 66 -14.99 35.96 14.06
N LYS A 67 -13.74 36.26 14.44
CA LYS A 67 -13.38 37.57 15.01
C LYS A 67 -13.48 38.70 13.98
N PHE A 68 -13.14 38.42 12.71
CA PHE A 68 -13.26 39.40 11.63
C PHE A 68 -14.73 39.75 11.36
N ILE A 69 -15.60 38.74 11.29
CA ILE A 69 -17.05 38.92 11.08
C ILE A 69 -17.65 39.80 12.19
N LEU A 70 -17.36 39.49 13.45
CA LEU A 70 -17.88 40.26 14.60
C LEU A 70 -17.34 41.70 14.63
N SER A 71 -16.05 41.89 14.36
CA SER A 71 -15.47 43.24 14.27
C SER A 71 -16.07 44.06 13.13
N PHE A 72 -16.31 43.44 11.97
CA PHE A 72 -16.92 44.10 10.82
C PHE A 72 -18.35 44.54 11.12
N MET A 73 -19.16 43.66 11.74
CA MET A 73 -20.51 44.01 12.22
C MET A 73 -20.48 45.16 13.23
N GLY A 74 -19.52 45.15 14.18
CA GLY A 74 -19.35 46.24 15.14
C GLY A 74 -19.07 47.59 14.47
N ILE A 75 -18.19 47.62 13.46
CA ILE A 75 -17.89 48.85 12.70
C ILE A 75 -19.13 49.37 11.98
N LEU A 76 -19.93 48.50 11.37
CA LEU A 76 -21.19 48.91 10.72
C LEU A 76 -22.17 49.51 11.72
N ILE A 77 -22.34 48.89 12.88
CA ILE A 77 -23.22 49.40 13.94
C ILE A 77 -22.72 50.77 14.43
N ILE A 78 -21.41 50.92 14.65
CA ILE A 78 -20.80 52.19 15.06
C ILE A 78 -21.04 53.27 13.99
N TRP A 79 -20.88 52.94 12.71
CA TRP A 79 -21.11 53.86 11.59
C TRP A 79 -22.56 54.36 11.55
N ILE A 80 -23.52 53.44 11.72
CA ILE A 80 -24.95 53.74 11.75
C ILE A 80 -25.26 54.65 12.94
N ILE A 81 -24.81 54.28 14.15
CA ILE A 81 -25.03 55.07 15.38
C ILE A 81 -24.44 56.47 15.24
N PHE A 82 -23.20 56.57 14.75
CA PHE A 82 -22.53 57.84 14.51
C PHE A 82 -23.38 58.74 13.60
N ASN A 83 -23.78 58.26 12.43
CA ASN A 83 -24.57 59.07 11.48
C ASN A 83 -25.99 59.40 11.99
N LEU A 84 -26.59 58.55 12.85
CA LEU A 84 -27.90 58.81 13.44
C LEU A 84 -27.87 59.92 14.50
N GLN A 85 -26.80 59.97 15.30
CA GLN A 85 -26.63 60.93 16.40
C GLN A 85 -26.26 62.34 15.91
N LEU A 86 -25.76 62.50 14.68
CA LEU A 86 -25.49 63.83 14.13
C LEU A 86 -26.80 64.58 13.77
N PRO A 87 -26.88 65.89 14.06
CA PRO A 87 -27.96 66.77 13.59
C PRO A 87 -28.07 66.71 12.07
N GLN A 88 -29.29 66.81 11.52
CA GLN A 88 -29.54 66.60 10.08
C GLN A 88 -28.61 67.39 9.15
N GLU A 89 -28.24 68.62 9.51
CA GLU A 89 -27.38 69.50 8.71
C GLU A 89 -25.91 69.07 8.66
N LYS A 90 -25.46 68.17 9.55
CA LYS A 90 -24.07 67.68 9.61
C LYS A 90 -23.95 66.18 9.34
N ARG A 91 -25.04 65.51 8.94
CA ARG A 91 -25.02 64.07 8.66
C ARG A 91 -24.15 63.79 7.43
N PHE A 92 -23.08 63.02 7.63
CA PHE A 92 -22.17 62.63 6.56
C PHE A 92 -22.81 61.60 5.62
N ASP A 93 -23.62 60.68 6.17
CA ASP A 93 -24.36 59.65 5.42
C ASP A 93 -25.80 59.56 5.97
N PRO A 94 -26.73 60.43 5.53
CA PRO A 94 -28.12 60.40 5.98
C PRO A 94 -28.83 59.11 5.57
N TYR A 95 -29.80 58.66 6.38
CA TYR A 95 -30.70 57.56 6.01
C TYR A 95 -31.32 57.86 4.63
N PRO A 96 -31.19 56.99 3.61
CA PRO A 96 -30.98 55.52 3.66
C PRO A 96 -29.53 54.99 3.56
N PHE A 97 -28.50 55.77 3.91
CA PHE A 97 -27.07 55.38 3.92
C PHE A 97 -26.47 55.01 2.54
N ILE A 98 -26.46 55.97 1.60
CA ILE A 98 -26.01 55.72 0.23
C ILE A 98 -24.51 55.41 0.14
N LEU A 99 -23.68 56.06 0.98
CA LEU A 99 -22.23 55.85 0.96
C LEU A 99 -21.88 54.48 1.53
N LEU A 100 -22.50 54.10 2.64
CA LEU A 100 -22.33 52.77 3.22
C LEU A 100 -22.74 51.69 2.22
N ASN A 101 -23.87 51.88 1.53
CA ASN A 101 -24.36 50.92 0.54
C ASN A 101 -23.42 50.80 -0.67
N LEU A 102 -22.84 51.91 -1.14
CA LEU A 102 -21.85 51.91 -2.21
C LEU A 102 -20.59 51.12 -1.82
N VAL A 103 -20.07 51.37 -0.61
CA VAL A 103 -18.88 50.69 -0.09
C VAL A 103 -19.14 49.19 0.08
N LEU A 104 -20.28 48.80 0.66
CA LEU A 104 -20.66 47.40 0.82
C LEU A 104 -20.82 46.69 -0.53
N SER A 105 -21.41 47.35 -1.52
CA SER A 105 -21.55 46.81 -2.88
C SER A 105 -20.19 46.58 -3.54
N CYS A 106 -19.26 47.53 -3.39
CA CYS A 106 -17.90 47.39 -3.91
C CYS A 106 -17.12 46.27 -3.21
N LEU A 107 -17.24 46.17 -1.88
CA LEU A 107 -16.64 45.09 -1.09
C LEU A 107 -17.16 43.72 -1.53
N ALA A 108 -18.48 43.58 -1.70
CA ALA A 108 -19.10 42.34 -2.15
C ALA A 108 -18.63 41.92 -3.56
N ALA A 109 -18.48 42.88 -4.48
CA ALA A 109 -17.99 42.63 -5.83
C ALA A 109 -16.56 42.05 -5.84
N VAL A 110 -15.67 42.56 -4.98
CA VAL A 110 -14.30 42.05 -4.82
C VAL A 110 -14.26 40.75 -4.02
N GLN A 111 -15.22 40.52 -3.13
CA GLN A 111 -15.28 39.35 -2.28
C GLN A 111 -15.44 38.04 -3.06
N ALA A 112 -16.32 38.01 -4.08
CA ALA A 112 -16.60 36.77 -4.82
C ALA A 112 -15.35 36.19 -5.54
N PRO A 113 -14.55 36.97 -6.29
CA PRO A 113 -13.30 36.49 -6.87
C PRO A 113 -12.26 36.07 -5.83
N VAL A 114 -12.16 36.78 -4.71
CA VAL A 114 -11.22 36.44 -3.63
C VAL A 114 -11.59 35.11 -2.97
N ILE A 115 -12.90 34.87 -2.75
CA ILE A 115 -13.41 33.58 -2.28
C ILE A 115 -13.13 32.49 -3.32
N MET A 116 -13.38 32.74 -4.60
CA MET A 116 -13.13 31.76 -5.66
C MET A 116 -11.63 31.43 -5.77
N MET A 117 -10.75 32.42 -5.66
CA MET A 117 -9.30 32.20 -5.63
C MET A 117 -8.86 31.40 -4.41
N SER A 118 -9.44 31.63 -3.23
CA SER A 118 -9.12 30.85 -2.03
C SER A 118 -9.66 29.42 -2.10
N GLN A 119 -10.84 29.22 -2.71
CA GLN A 119 -11.43 27.91 -2.98
C GLN A 119 -10.57 27.11 -3.98
N ASN A 120 -10.27 27.66 -5.16
CA ASN A 120 -9.39 27.01 -6.14
C ASN A 120 -8.04 26.60 -5.50
N ARG A 121 -7.51 27.44 -4.61
CA ARG A 121 -6.26 27.16 -3.91
C ARG A 121 -6.37 26.01 -2.91
N GLN A 122 -7.49 25.94 -2.19
CA GLN A 122 -7.76 24.85 -1.26
C GLN A 122 -7.98 23.54 -2.02
N GLU A 123 -8.73 23.57 -3.13
CA GLU A 123 -8.94 22.42 -4.01
C GLU A 123 -7.64 21.89 -4.63
N GLU A 124 -6.72 22.78 -5.05
CA GLU A 124 -5.39 22.36 -5.52
C GLU A 124 -4.60 21.62 -4.44
N LYS A 125 -4.61 22.13 -3.20
CA LYS A 125 -3.94 21.50 -2.06
C LYS A 125 -4.58 20.16 -1.72
N ASP A 126 -5.90 20.11 -1.70
CA ASP A 126 -6.66 18.89 -1.40
C ASP A 126 -6.47 17.84 -2.51
N ARG A 127 -6.43 18.24 -3.78
CA ARG A 127 -6.11 17.35 -4.91
C ARG A 127 -4.73 16.72 -4.76
N LYS A 128 -3.70 17.53 -4.49
CA LYS A 128 -2.34 17.02 -4.27
C LYS A 128 -2.25 16.09 -3.07
N ARG A 129 -2.96 16.41 -1.99
CA ARG A 129 -3.04 15.54 -0.82
C ARG A 129 -3.69 14.20 -1.17
N ASN A 130 -4.80 14.22 -1.91
CA ASN A 130 -5.48 13.01 -2.36
C ASN A 130 -4.62 12.18 -3.31
N GLU A 131 -3.88 12.81 -4.23
CA GLU A 131 -2.91 12.13 -5.10
C GLU A 131 -1.81 11.45 -4.27
N ASN A 132 -1.26 12.13 -3.28
CA ASN A 132 -0.26 11.56 -2.37
C ASN A 132 -0.82 10.41 -1.53
N ASP A 133 -2.03 10.55 -0.99
CA ASP A 133 -2.69 9.52 -0.20
C ASP A 133 -3.00 8.28 -1.07
N TYR A 134 -3.44 8.48 -2.32
CA TYR A 134 -3.64 7.41 -3.30
C TYR A 134 -2.34 6.64 -3.55
N ILE A 135 -1.25 7.36 -3.75
CA ILE A 135 0.06 6.79 -3.97
C ILE A 135 0.55 5.99 -2.76
N VAL A 136 0.39 6.52 -1.53
CA VAL A 136 0.74 5.80 -0.30
C VAL A 136 -0.08 4.52 -0.15
N ASN A 137 -1.37 4.56 -0.49
CA ASN A 137 -2.22 3.37 -0.47
C ASN A 137 -1.77 2.33 -1.50
N LEU A 138 -1.45 2.77 -2.72
CA LEU A 138 -0.89 1.88 -3.74
C LEU A 138 0.42 1.24 -3.27
N LYS A 139 1.32 2.00 -2.62
CA LYS A 139 2.54 1.47 -2.00
C LYS A 139 2.22 0.38 -0.97
N ALA A 140 1.26 0.63 -0.08
CA ALA A 140 0.85 -0.35 0.91
C ALA A 140 0.29 -1.63 0.26
N GLU A 141 -0.51 -1.50 -0.80
CA GLU A 141 -1.04 -2.65 -1.55
C GLU A 141 0.08 -3.51 -2.15
N ILE A 142 1.06 -2.88 -2.80
CA ILE A 142 2.16 -3.64 -3.43
C ILE A 142 3.04 -4.29 -2.37
N GLU A 143 3.35 -3.59 -1.27
CA GLU A 143 4.13 -4.13 -0.16
C GLU A 143 3.43 -5.37 0.46
N ILE A 144 2.10 -5.33 0.63
CA ILE A 144 1.30 -6.48 1.09
C ILE A 144 1.38 -7.63 0.09
N ARG A 145 1.25 -7.37 -1.22
CA ARG A 145 1.34 -8.41 -2.26
C ARG A 145 2.71 -9.07 -2.26
N THR A 146 3.78 -8.28 -2.14
CA THR A 146 5.15 -8.77 -2.07
C THR A 146 5.39 -9.60 -0.80
N LEU A 147 4.84 -9.19 0.35
CA LEU A 147 4.88 -9.99 1.58
C LEU A 147 4.12 -11.32 1.42
N HIS A 148 2.97 -11.30 0.74
CA HIS A 148 2.19 -12.52 0.47
C HIS A 148 2.97 -13.51 -0.39
N GLN A 149 3.59 -13.05 -1.48
CA GLN A 149 4.44 -13.90 -2.33
C GLN A 149 5.61 -14.51 -1.57
N LYS A 150 6.28 -13.75 -0.70
CA LYS A 150 7.36 -14.27 0.15
C LYS A 150 6.85 -15.33 1.12
N MET A 151 5.67 -15.12 1.69
CA MET A 151 5.03 -16.07 2.59
C MET A 151 4.70 -17.38 1.87
N ASP A 152 4.17 -17.31 0.64
CA ASP A 152 3.88 -18.49 -0.18
C ASP A 152 5.15 -19.30 -0.48
N LEU A 153 6.24 -18.62 -0.87
CA LEU A 153 7.54 -19.26 -1.10
C LEU A 153 8.09 -19.95 0.15
N LEU A 154 8.00 -19.28 1.31
CA LEU A 154 8.42 -19.88 2.58
C LEU A 154 7.55 -21.09 2.95
N LEU A 155 6.23 -21.00 2.75
CA LEU A 155 5.31 -22.11 3.00
C LEU A 155 5.62 -23.32 2.12
N GLU A 156 5.91 -23.12 0.84
CA GLU A 156 6.32 -24.18 -0.08
C GLU A 156 7.61 -24.85 0.38
N GLU A 157 8.62 -24.07 0.81
CA GLU A 157 9.87 -24.60 1.34
C GLU A 157 9.65 -25.42 2.62
N GLN A 158 8.81 -24.93 3.54
CA GLN A 158 8.47 -25.65 4.77
C GLN A 158 7.70 -26.94 4.46
N PHE A 159 6.77 -26.90 3.51
CA PHE A 159 6.01 -28.08 3.09
C PHE A 159 6.94 -29.15 2.50
N LYS A 160 7.90 -28.75 1.66
CA LYS A 160 8.91 -29.66 1.12
C LYS A 160 9.74 -30.33 2.21
N LYS A 161 10.23 -29.55 3.20
CA LYS A 161 10.99 -30.09 4.34
C LYS A 161 10.18 -31.10 5.17
N LEU A 162 8.89 -30.83 5.39
CA LEU A 162 7.98 -31.75 6.06
C LEU A 162 7.84 -33.07 5.29
N MET A 163 7.67 -33.01 3.97
CA MET A 163 7.56 -34.20 3.12
C MET A 163 8.87 -35.01 3.08
N GLU A 164 10.03 -34.35 3.03
CA GLU A 164 11.34 -35.01 3.10
C GLU A 164 11.52 -35.73 4.44
N ALA A 165 11.21 -35.07 5.56
CA ALA A 165 11.28 -35.69 6.88
C ALA A 165 10.32 -36.89 7.01
N GLN A 166 9.10 -36.79 6.46
CA GLN A 166 8.14 -37.90 6.46
C GLN A 166 8.61 -39.07 5.59
N ALA A 167 9.22 -38.80 4.43
CA ALA A 167 9.78 -39.84 3.58
C ALA A 167 10.94 -40.57 4.26
N ASP A 168 11.80 -39.86 4.97
CA ASP A 168 12.90 -40.45 5.74
C ASP A 168 12.38 -41.31 6.91
N GLN A 169 11.33 -40.88 7.61
CA GLN A 169 10.65 -41.70 8.62
C GLN A 169 10.11 -43.01 8.04
N ILE A 170 9.48 -42.97 6.85
CA ILE A 170 8.96 -44.17 6.17
C ILE A 170 10.09 -45.11 5.76
N ARG A 171 11.21 -44.60 5.22
CA ARG A 171 12.37 -45.42 4.87
C ARG A 171 12.96 -46.11 6.10
N LEU A 172 13.04 -45.41 7.21
CA LEU A 172 13.54 -45.95 8.46
C LEU A 172 12.64 -47.08 8.97
N LEU A 173 11.31 -46.89 8.96
CA LEU A 173 10.34 -47.96 9.26
C LEU A 173 10.49 -49.16 8.32
N GLN A 174 10.64 -48.94 7.01
CA GLN A 174 10.85 -50.03 6.04
C GLN A 174 12.14 -50.81 6.32
N SER A 175 13.21 -50.12 6.71
CA SER A 175 14.48 -50.76 7.07
C SER A 175 14.35 -51.61 8.33
N LEU A 176 13.65 -51.12 9.36
CA LEU A 176 13.38 -51.87 10.59
C LEU A 176 12.53 -53.12 10.32
N ILE A 177 11.46 -52.99 9.53
CA ILE A 177 10.63 -54.14 9.13
C ILE A 177 11.46 -55.18 8.36
N LYS A 178 12.33 -54.73 7.44
CA LYS A 178 13.21 -55.60 6.67
C LYS A 178 14.25 -56.31 7.53
N GLU A 179 14.84 -55.61 8.50
CA GLU A 179 15.77 -56.20 9.46
C GLU A 179 15.09 -57.23 10.36
N GLU A 180 13.87 -56.93 10.82
CA GLU A 180 13.08 -57.85 11.64
C GLU A 180 12.73 -59.12 10.85
N TYR A 181 12.32 -58.98 9.58
CA TYR A 181 12.09 -60.11 8.68
C TYR A 181 13.36 -60.92 8.39
N ARG A 182 14.52 -60.27 8.28
CA ARG A 182 15.82 -60.95 8.12
C ARG A 182 16.20 -61.75 9.36
N LYS A 183 15.94 -61.22 10.56
CA LYS A 183 16.17 -61.95 11.83
C LYS A 183 15.23 -63.15 11.97
N SER A 184 13.97 -63.03 11.57
CA SER A 184 13.00 -64.13 11.63
C SER A 184 13.31 -65.26 10.63
N THR A 185 13.89 -64.94 9.47
CA THR A 185 14.24 -65.94 8.43
C THR A 185 15.63 -66.54 8.58
N GLY A 186 16.62 -65.80 9.08
CA GLY A 186 17.99 -66.30 9.28
C GLY A 186 18.17 -67.30 10.44
N THR A 187 17.14 -67.51 11.26
CA THR A 187 17.19 -68.50 12.37
C THR A 187 16.85 -69.92 11.91
N ASP A 188 16.23 -70.09 10.73
CA ASP A 188 15.75 -71.39 10.24
C ASP A 188 16.79 -72.20 9.44
N ASP A 189 17.82 -71.55 8.86
CA ASP A 189 18.83 -72.24 8.03
C ASP A 189 19.92 -72.97 8.83
N ALA A 190 20.00 -72.78 10.14
CA ALA A 190 20.94 -73.50 11.01
C ALA A 190 20.51 -74.95 11.34
N LYS A 191 19.37 -75.43 10.81
CA LYS A 191 18.78 -76.73 11.19
C LYS A 191 18.67 -77.78 10.07
N LYS A 192 19.33 -77.60 8.92
CA LYS A 192 19.36 -78.61 7.83
C LYS A 192 20.78 -79.04 7.45
N THR A 193 21.43 -79.84 8.30
CA THR A 193 22.44 -80.81 7.87
C THR A 193 21.77 -82.19 7.75
N PRO A 194 21.86 -82.90 6.60
CA PRO A 194 21.28 -84.23 6.47
C PRO A 194 22.13 -85.25 7.25
N PRO A 195 21.54 -86.19 8.01
CA PRO A 195 22.33 -87.26 8.61
C PRO A 195 22.76 -88.23 7.51
N THR A 196 24.07 -88.44 7.46
CA THR A 196 24.81 -89.40 6.66
C THR A 196 24.23 -90.81 6.81
N LYS A 197 24.06 -91.51 5.70
CA LYS A 197 23.81 -92.96 5.68
C LYS A 197 25.08 -93.69 6.13
N ASP A 198 24.94 -94.54 7.14
CA ASP A 198 25.72 -95.75 7.48
C ASP A 198 24.90 -96.42 8.60
N GLY A 199 24.61 -97.71 8.70
CA GLY A 199 25.14 -98.94 8.14
C GLY A 199 24.94 -100.01 9.23
N ALA A 200 24.67 -101.25 8.81
CA ALA A 200 24.82 -102.51 9.55
C ALA A 200 23.70 -103.03 10.50
N ALA A 201 23.35 -104.28 10.16
CA ALA A 201 22.84 -105.42 10.96
C ALA A 201 21.37 -105.46 11.38
#